data_AF-A0A1I5T3N6-F1
#
_entry.id   AF-A0A1I5T3N6-F1
#
_cell.length_a   1.000
_cell.length_b   1.000
_cell.length_c   1.000
_cell.angle_alpha   90.00
_cell.angle_beta   90.00
_cell.angle_gamma   90.00
#
_symmetry.space_group_name_H-M   'P 1'
#
loop_
_entity.id
_entity.type
_entity.pdbx_description
1 polymer ?
#
loop_
_entity_poly.entity_id
_entity_poly.type
_entity_poly.pdbx_seq_one_letter_code
_entity_poly.pdbx_strand_id
1 'polypeptide(L)'
;MTSASTTASTSLFKGGPTLLDLLVDVGELRIAVTGPRMLFEKLTLVTTLSAFDGCTVGRLRELADSLEGTVHCGLVGVQRAEIAVTAVRSGGHLEIGLGPPSMYQSELVLRTRTGETFRELLSRVLAGDAPGPFTAGLHPVTASGHLEHHFGPDPDGGNGGGHDHGGEHRDGRP
;
A
#
# COMPACT_ATOMS: atom_id res chain seq x y z
N MET A 1 -22.02 11.61 -23.71
CA MET A 1 -22.82 11.37 -22.49
C MET A 1 -21.83 11.06 -21.39
N THR A 2 -21.65 11.98 -20.43
CA THR A 2 -20.81 11.74 -19.25
C THR A 2 -21.57 10.80 -18.33
N SER A 3 -21.24 9.50 -18.34
CA SER A 3 -21.68 8.59 -17.29
C SER A 3 -21.23 9.16 -15.95
N ALA A 4 -22.17 9.36 -15.03
CA ALA A 4 -21.82 9.68 -13.65
C ALA A 4 -20.94 8.54 -13.15
N SER A 5 -19.70 8.85 -12.75
CA SER A 5 -18.78 7.84 -12.21
C SER A 5 -19.39 7.31 -10.91
N THR A 6 -19.90 6.08 -10.95
CA THR A 6 -20.46 5.42 -9.78
C THR A 6 -19.33 5.22 -8.77
N THR A 7 -19.58 5.57 -7.51
CA THR A 7 -18.61 5.48 -6.42
C THR A 7 -19.05 4.41 -5.42
N ALA A 8 -18.11 3.58 -4.97
CA ALA A 8 -18.29 2.68 -3.84
C ALA A 8 -17.41 3.08 -2.65
N SER A 9 -17.82 2.73 -1.43
CA SER A 9 -17.05 2.97 -0.22
C SER A 9 -17.02 1.72 0.65
N THR A 10 -15.86 1.43 1.23
CA THR A 10 -15.63 0.29 2.11
C THR A 10 -14.61 0.64 3.19
N SER A 11 -14.56 -0.15 4.26
CA SER A 11 -13.64 0.04 5.38
C SER A 11 -12.79 -1.20 5.60
N LEU A 12 -11.49 -1.01 5.76
CA LEU A 12 -10.52 -2.04 6.15
C LEU A 12 -10.16 -1.88 7.63
N PHE A 13 -10.28 -2.98 8.38
CA PHE A 13 -9.97 -3.08 9.80
C PHE A 13 -9.64 -4.54 10.15
N LYS A 14 -9.09 -4.81 11.34
CA LYS A 14 -8.61 -6.15 11.77
C LYS A 14 -9.63 -7.29 11.63
N GLY A 15 -10.93 -6.98 11.76
CA GLY A 15 -12.04 -7.94 11.62
C GLY A 15 -12.92 -7.69 10.39
N GLY A 16 -12.43 -6.89 9.44
CA GLY A 16 -13.15 -6.47 8.26
C GLY A 16 -12.95 -7.42 7.07
N PRO A 17 -13.34 -6.98 5.86
CA PRO A 17 -13.15 -7.78 4.65
C PRO A 17 -11.67 -8.04 4.39
N THR A 18 -11.35 -9.29 4.04
CA THR A 18 -10.01 -9.73 3.67
C THR A 18 -9.74 -9.64 2.16
N LEU A 19 -10.78 -9.41 1.36
CA LEU A 19 -10.70 -9.20 -0.07
C LEU A 19 -11.72 -8.14 -0.47
N LEU A 20 -11.28 -7.09 -1.15
CA LEU A 20 -12.15 -6.08 -1.74
C LEU A 20 -12.37 -6.44 -3.21
N ASP A 21 -13.61 -6.79 -3.57
CA ASP A 21 -13.96 -7.14 -4.95
C ASP A 21 -13.78 -5.93 -5.88
N LEU A 22 -13.06 -6.12 -6.98
CA LEU A 22 -12.88 -5.12 -8.02
C LEU A 22 -13.72 -5.40 -9.28
N LEU A 23 -14.42 -6.53 -9.36
CA LEU A 23 -15.37 -6.83 -10.43
C LEU A 23 -16.73 -6.17 -10.17
N VAL A 24 -16.67 -4.89 -9.81
CA VAL A 24 -17.80 -4.02 -9.50
C VAL A 24 -17.94 -2.93 -10.56
N ASP A 25 -19.17 -2.53 -10.85
CA ASP A 25 -19.51 -1.53 -11.86
C ASP A 25 -19.38 -0.10 -11.32
N VAL A 26 -18.19 0.22 -10.78
CA VAL A 26 -17.84 1.54 -10.23
C VAL A 26 -16.54 2.05 -10.81
N GLY A 27 -16.43 3.36 -11.00
CA GLY A 27 -15.21 4.02 -11.51
C GLY A 27 -14.34 4.61 -10.39
N GLU A 28 -14.89 4.73 -9.18
CA GLU A 28 -14.21 5.21 -7.98
C GLU A 28 -14.48 4.28 -6.80
N LEU A 29 -13.42 3.88 -6.10
CA LEU A 29 -13.48 3.09 -4.88
C LEU A 29 -12.80 3.87 -3.75
N ARG A 30 -13.54 4.14 -2.68
CA ARG A 30 -13.01 4.74 -1.45
C ARG A 30 -12.83 3.69 -0.38
N ILE A 31 -11.65 3.63 0.21
CA ILE A 31 -11.27 2.61 1.17
C ILE A 31 -10.77 3.34 2.43
N ALA A 32 -11.62 3.36 3.46
CA ALA A 32 -11.23 3.86 4.77
C ALA A 32 -10.41 2.79 5.50
N VAL A 33 -9.15 3.08 5.81
CA VAL A 33 -8.28 2.18 6.57
C VAL A 33 -8.28 2.63 8.02
N THR A 34 -8.76 1.75 8.90
CA THR A 34 -8.97 2.05 10.32
C THR A 34 -8.28 1.01 11.21
N GLY A 35 -7.43 1.47 12.13
CA GLY A 35 -6.76 0.61 13.12
C GLY A 35 -5.53 1.29 13.74
N PRO A 36 -5.13 0.91 14.97
CA PRO A 36 -3.96 1.48 15.61
C PRO A 36 -2.70 1.19 14.77
N ARG A 37 -1.90 2.23 14.49
CA ARG A 37 -0.60 2.14 13.79
C ARG A 37 -0.66 1.36 12.46
N MET A 38 -1.68 1.65 11.64
CA MET A 38 -2.00 1.06 10.33
C MET A 38 -1.62 -0.42 10.18
N LEU A 39 -2.59 -1.29 10.47
CA LEU A 39 -2.50 -2.74 10.35
C LEU A 39 -2.01 -3.23 8.98
N PHE A 40 -2.17 -2.42 7.92
CA PHE A 40 -1.89 -2.78 6.55
C PHE A 40 -1.01 -1.71 5.90
N GLU A 41 0.05 -2.14 5.22
CA GLU A 41 0.98 -1.23 4.52
C GLU A 41 0.58 -1.00 3.05
N LYS A 42 -0.03 -2.02 2.42
CA LYS A 42 -0.41 -2.00 1.01
C LYS A 42 -1.58 -2.92 0.73
N LEU A 43 -2.17 -2.75 -0.45
CA LEU A 43 -3.10 -3.69 -1.07
C LEU A 43 -2.40 -4.39 -2.22
N THR A 44 -2.64 -5.69 -2.38
CA THR A 44 -2.14 -6.47 -3.52
C THR A 44 -3.32 -6.96 -4.35
N LEU A 45 -3.22 -6.82 -5.67
CA LEU A 45 -4.18 -7.43 -6.58
C LEU A 45 -4.04 -8.95 -6.53
N VAL A 46 -5.14 -9.61 -6.21
CA VAL A 46 -5.29 -11.07 -6.26
C VAL A 46 -6.27 -11.38 -7.37
N THR A 47 -5.88 -12.30 -8.26
CA THR A 47 -6.71 -12.76 -9.36
C THR A 47 -6.48 -14.25 -9.60
N THR A 48 -7.50 -14.94 -10.11
CA THR A 48 -7.36 -16.34 -10.58
C THR A 48 -6.65 -16.46 -11.91
N LEU A 49 -6.42 -15.34 -12.62
CA LEU A 49 -5.71 -15.34 -13.90
C LEU A 49 -4.20 -15.42 -13.67
N SER A 50 -3.57 -16.36 -14.36
CA SER A 50 -2.12 -16.54 -14.37
C SER A 50 -1.49 -15.91 -15.62
N ALA A 51 -0.16 -15.95 -15.70
CA ALA A 51 0.55 -15.57 -16.92
C ALA A 51 0.14 -16.42 -18.14
N PHE A 52 -0.31 -17.67 -17.93
CA PHE A 52 -0.80 -18.54 -19.00
C PHE A 52 -2.17 -18.11 -19.54
N ASP A 53 -2.96 -17.44 -18.70
CA ASP A 53 -4.27 -16.89 -19.06
C ASP A 53 -4.17 -15.48 -19.66
N GLY A 54 -2.95 -14.98 -19.89
CA GLY A 54 -2.70 -13.65 -20.46
C GLY A 54 -2.47 -12.53 -19.43
N CYS A 55 -2.56 -12.82 -18.13
CA CYS A 55 -2.23 -11.88 -17.05
C CYS A 55 -0.70 -11.72 -16.90
N THR A 56 -0.09 -11.10 -17.91
CA THR A 56 1.35 -10.87 -17.96
C THR A 56 1.76 -9.63 -17.16
N VAL A 57 3.05 -9.51 -16.84
CA VAL A 57 3.62 -8.31 -16.22
C VAL A 57 3.32 -7.05 -17.06
N GLY A 58 3.31 -7.18 -18.39
CA GLY A 58 2.96 -6.07 -19.29
C GLY A 58 1.53 -5.59 -19.09
N ARG A 59 0.56 -6.52 -18.98
CA ARG A 59 -0.85 -6.19 -18.68
C ARG A 59 -1.03 -5.63 -17.28
N LEU A 60 -0.29 -6.13 -16.28
CA LEU A 60 -0.31 -5.55 -14.94
C LEU A 60 0.21 -4.11 -14.93
N ARG A 61 1.23 -3.80 -15.73
CA ARG A 61 1.73 -2.42 -15.91
C ARG A 61 0.70 -1.53 -16.60
N GLU A 62 0.08 -2.03 -17.68
CA GLU A 62 -1.03 -1.34 -18.35
C GLU A 62 -2.17 -1.02 -17.37
N LEU A 63 -2.52 -1.99 -16.51
CA LEU A 63 -3.51 -1.79 -15.45
C LEU A 63 -3.05 -0.71 -14.47
N ALA A 64 -1.82 -0.79 -13.96
CA ALA A 64 -1.29 0.21 -13.03
C ALA A 64 -1.29 1.63 -13.62
N ASP A 65 -0.92 1.78 -14.90
CA ASP A 65 -0.91 3.06 -15.62
C ASP A 65 -2.32 3.62 -15.85
N SER A 66 -3.30 2.73 -15.95
CA SER A 66 -4.74 3.05 -16.10
C SER A 66 -5.43 3.38 -14.78
N LEU A 67 -4.73 3.24 -13.65
CA LEU A 67 -5.24 3.55 -12.32
C LEU A 67 -4.62 4.84 -11.77
N GLU A 68 -5.36 5.50 -10.91
CA GLU A 68 -4.86 6.56 -10.06
C GLU A 68 -5.38 6.42 -8.64
N GLY A 69 -4.51 6.68 -7.66
CA GLY A 69 -4.86 6.62 -6.26
C GLY A 69 -4.42 7.87 -5.52
N THR A 70 -5.24 8.34 -4.59
CA THR A 70 -4.87 9.35 -3.60
C THR A 70 -5.09 8.81 -2.20
N VAL A 71 -4.12 9.01 -1.32
CA VAL A 71 -4.24 8.70 0.11
C VAL A 71 -4.45 10.01 0.86
N HIS A 72 -5.58 10.10 1.55
CA HIS A 72 -5.94 11.20 2.42
C HIS A 72 -5.55 10.83 3.85
N CYS A 73 -4.61 11.59 4.42
CA CYS A 73 -4.17 11.47 5.79
C CYS A 73 -4.38 12.79 6.53
N GLY A 74 -4.97 12.74 7.73
CA GLY A 74 -5.18 13.94 8.55
C GLY A 74 -3.89 14.65 8.98
N LEU A 75 -2.76 13.93 9.09
CA LEU A 75 -1.47 14.48 9.54
C LEU A 75 -0.58 14.96 8.39
N VAL A 76 -0.60 14.27 7.25
CA VAL A 76 0.32 14.53 6.12
C VAL A 76 -0.41 15.11 4.89
N GLY A 77 -1.73 15.31 5.00
CA GLY A 77 -2.56 15.81 3.91
C GLY A 77 -2.84 14.76 2.84
N VAL A 78 -3.05 15.23 1.61
CA VAL A 78 -3.37 14.38 0.45
C VAL A 78 -2.09 14.06 -0.31
N GLN A 79 -1.83 12.77 -0.52
CA GLN A 79 -0.68 12.28 -1.28
C GLN A 79 -1.15 11.35 -2.40
N ARG A 80 -0.32 11.20 -3.44
CA ARG A 80 -0.55 10.18 -4.45
C ARG A 80 -0.23 8.80 -3.87
N ALA A 81 -1.12 7.84 -4.07
CA ALA A 81 -0.85 6.44 -3.75
C ALA A 81 0.20 5.89 -4.73
N GLU A 82 1.19 5.18 -4.20
CA GLU A 82 2.10 4.39 -5.03
C GLU A 82 1.33 3.21 -5.62
N ILE A 83 1.38 3.05 -6.94
CA ILE A 83 0.84 1.87 -7.64
C ILE A 83 2.02 1.25 -8.38
N ALA A 84 2.49 0.11 -7.89
CA ALA A 84 3.70 -0.53 -8.35
C ALA A 84 3.42 -1.92 -8.92
N VAL A 85 4.23 -2.34 -9.89
CA VAL A 85 4.21 -3.71 -10.42
C VAL A 85 5.56 -4.35 -10.20
N THR A 86 5.58 -5.36 -9.35
CA THR A 86 6.79 -6.15 -9.05
C THR A 86 6.79 -7.42 -9.88
N ALA A 87 7.84 -7.64 -10.66
CA ALA A 87 8.02 -8.86 -11.44
C ALA A 87 8.78 -9.91 -10.63
N VAL A 88 8.29 -11.15 -10.67
CA VAL A 88 8.88 -12.32 -10.03
C VAL A 88 8.92 -13.49 -11.02
N ARG A 89 9.61 -14.59 -10.68
CA ARG A 89 9.73 -15.74 -11.59
C ARG A 89 8.38 -16.37 -11.97
N SER A 90 7.39 -16.29 -11.08
CA SER A 90 6.05 -16.82 -11.27
C SER A 90 5.07 -15.86 -11.96
N GLY A 91 5.49 -14.64 -12.32
CA GLY A 91 4.62 -13.63 -12.92
C GLY A 91 4.88 -12.23 -12.38
N GLY A 92 3.81 -11.46 -12.16
CA GLY A 92 3.89 -10.14 -11.54
C GLY A 92 2.81 -9.94 -10.50
N HIS A 93 3.04 -8.96 -9.63
CA HIS A 93 2.08 -8.52 -8.63
C HIS A 93 1.89 -7.01 -8.76
N LEU A 94 0.63 -6.56 -8.74
CA LEU A 94 0.28 -5.15 -8.63
C LEU A 94 0.03 -4.82 -7.16
N GLU A 95 0.66 -3.77 -6.67
CA GLU A 95 0.59 -3.30 -5.29
C GLU A 95 0.14 -1.84 -5.25
N ILE A 96 -0.69 -1.49 -4.27
CA ILE A 96 -1.18 -0.13 -4.03
C ILE A 96 -0.83 0.25 -2.60
N GLY A 97 0.02 1.25 -2.43
CA GLY A 97 0.42 1.74 -1.11
C GLY A 97 -0.75 2.42 -0.38
N LEU A 98 -0.87 2.15 0.92
CA LEU A 98 -1.89 2.78 1.78
C LEU A 98 -1.36 4.01 2.53
N GLY A 99 -0.15 4.45 2.20
CA GLY A 99 0.57 5.55 2.85
C GLY A 99 1.48 5.06 3.99
N PRO A 100 2.08 5.99 4.77
CA PRO A 100 3.01 5.65 5.84
C PRO A 100 2.42 4.71 6.90
N PRO A 101 3.19 3.71 7.39
CA PRO A 101 2.72 2.77 8.43
C PRO A 101 2.40 3.42 9.79
N SER A 102 2.92 4.63 10.07
CA SER A 102 2.81 5.31 11.37
C SER A 102 1.45 5.91 11.71
N MET A 103 0.41 5.67 10.90
CA MET A 103 -0.83 6.44 10.95
C MET A 103 -1.98 5.70 11.67
N TYR A 104 -2.96 6.44 12.18
CA TYR A 104 -4.14 5.88 12.87
C TYR A 104 -5.35 5.68 11.95
N GLN A 105 -5.47 6.50 10.90
CA GLN A 105 -6.55 6.44 9.92
C GLN A 105 -6.09 7.08 8.60
N SER A 106 -6.44 6.44 7.49
CA SER A 106 -6.29 7.01 6.14
C SER A 106 -7.48 6.64 5.26
N GLU A 107 -7.70 7.40 4.20
CA GLU A 107 -8.64 7.05 3.13
C GLU A 107 -7.87 6.93 1.82
N LEU A 108 -7.87 5.74 1.20
CA LEU A 108 -7.42 5.56 -0.16
C LEU A 108 -8.62 5.79 -1.09
N VAL A 109 -8.49 6.73 -2.02
CA VAL A 109 -9.41 6.91 -3.14
C VAL A 109 -8.74 6.41 -4.39
N LEU A 110 -9.22 5.30 -4.92
CA LEU A 110 -8.75 4.66 -6.16
C LEU A 110 -9.73 4.95 -7.29
N ARG A 111 -9.23 5.32 -8.46
CA ARG A 111 -10.03 5.62 -9.66
C ARG A 111 -9.41 5.00 -10.91
N THR A 112 -10.24 4.79 -11.92
CA THR A 112 -9.77 4.54 -13.28
C THR A 112 -9.46 5.88 -13.97
N ARG A 113 -8.42 5.90 -14.79
CA ARG A 113 -8.09 7.06 -15.66
C ARG A 113 -8.80 7.03 -16.99
N THR A 114 -9.31 5.87 -17.38
CA THR A 114 -9.93 5.63 -18.68
C THR A 114 -11.41 6.03 -18.72
N GLY A 115 -12.01 6.30 -17.57
CA GLY A 115 -13.46 6.57 -17.44
C GLY A 115 -14.32 5.30 -17.46
N GLU A 116 -13.70 4.12 -17.61
CA GLU A 116 -14.33 2.81 -17.48
C GLU A 116 -14.59 2.47 -16.00
N THR A 117 -15.50 1.54 -15.74
CA THR A 117 -15.59 0.89 -14.43
C THR A 117 -14.38 -0.01 -14.17
N PHE A 118 -14.12 -0.35 -12.90
CA PHE A 118 -13.08 -1.34 -12.57
C PHE A 118 -13.33 -2.68 -13.25
N ARG A 119 -14.59 -3.15 -13.30
CA ARG A 119 -14.96 -4.38 -14.01
C ARG A 119 -14.53 -4.32 -15.48
N GLU A 120 -14.94 -3.28 -16.21
CA GLU A 120 -14.61 -3.12 -17.63
C GLU A 120 -13.09 -3.05 -17.85
N LEU A 121 -12.39 -2.25 -17.05
CA LEU A 121 -10.94 -2.12 -17.12
C LEU A 121 -10.23 -3.45 -16.88
N LEU A 122 -10.61 -4.20 -15.83
CA LEU A 122 -10.02 -5.50 -15.50
C LEU A 122 -10.32 -6.54 -16.56
N SER A 123 -11.56 -6.60 -17.08
CA SER A 123 -11.92 -7.51 -18.17
C SER A 123 -11.13 -7.20 -19.44
N ARG A 124 -10.98 -5.93 -19.81
CA ARG A 124 -10.23 -5.52 -21.00
C ARG A 124 -8.73 -5.80 -20.89
N VAL A 125 -8.14 -5.49 -19.73
CA VAL A 125 -6.68 -5.54 -19.55
C VAL A 125 -6.20 -6.93 -19.13
N LEU A 126 -6.88 -7.57 -18.18
CA LEU A 126 -6.42 -8.84 -17.61
C LEU A 126 -7.05 -10.06 -18.27
N ALA A 127 -8.36 -10.01 -18.57
CA ALA A 127 -9.04 -11.19 -19.09
C ALA A 127 -8.73 -11.43 -20.56
N GLY A 128 -8.68 -10.39 -21.41
CA GLY A 128 -8.39 -10.58 -22.84
C GLY A 128 -9.27 -11.67 -23.47
N ASP A 129 -8.66 -12.75 -23.96
CA ASP A 129 -9.30 -13.95 -24.53
C ASP A 129 -9.54 -15.09 -23.51
N ALA A 130 -9.49 -14.81 -22.21
CA ALA A 130 -9.59 -15.84 -21.17
C ALA A 130 -10.88 -16.68 -21.33
N PRO A 131 -10.80 -18.01 -21.20
CA PRO A 131 -11.88 -18.92 -21.59
C PRO A 131 -13.06 -18.97 -20.59
N GLY A 132 -13.08 -18.14 -19.54
CA GLY A 132 -14.10 -18.23 -18.50
C GLY A 132 -14.09 -17.08 -17.48
N PRO A 133 -15.04 -17.12 -16.52
CA PRO A 133 -15.10 -16.13 -15.45
C PRO A 133 -13.83 -16.18 -14.59
N PHE A 134 -13.41 -15.02 -14.10
CA PHE A 134 -12.26 -14.87 -13.22
C PHE A 134 -12.64 -14.08 -11.98
N THR A 135 -11.78 -14.11 -10.96
CA THR A 135 -11.87 -13.21 -9.81
C THR A 135 -10.77 -12.16 -9.87
N ALA A 136 -11.05 -10.97 -9.36
CA ALA A 136 -10.07 -9.93 -9.17
C ALA A 136 -10.46 -9.07 -7.97
N GLY A 137 -9.55 -8.93 -7.01
CA GLY A 137 -9.79 -8.12 -5.83
C GLY A 137 -8.50 -7.64 -5.17
N LEU A 138 -8.63 -6.69 -4.26
CA LEU A 138 -7.53 -6.15 -3.48
C LEU A 138 -7.48 -6.83 -2.11
N HIS A 139 -6.36 -7.49 -1.83
CA HIS A 139 -6.09 -8.11 -0.54
C HIS A 139 -5.17 -7.20 0.30
N PRO A 140 -5.52 -6.89 1.55
CA PRO A 140 -4.67 -6.07 2.41
C PRO A 140 -3.48 -6.86 2.96
N VAL A 141 -2.28 -6.31 2.79
CA VAL A 141 -1.04 -6.90 3.32
C VAL A 141 -0.70 -6.24 4.64
N THR A 142 -0.52 -7.05 5.68
CA THR A 142 -0.23 -6.56 7.03
C THR A 142 1.12 -5.87 7.10
N ALA A 143 1.17 -4.70 7.73
CA ALA A 143 2.42 -3.99 7.97
C ALA A 143 3.35 -4.84 8.86
N SER A 144 4.59 -5.03 8.42
CA SER A 144 5.57 -5.89 9.10
C SER A 144 6.39 -5.16 10.17
N GLY A 145 6.30 -3.84 10.27
CA GLY A 145 7.11 -3.02 11.17
C GLY A 145 6.45 -2.75 12.52
N HIS A 146 7.08 -3.19 13.63
CA HIS A 146 6.97 -2.48 14.90
C HIS A 146 7.59 -1.09 14.70
N LEU A 147 6.79 -0.02 14.80
CA LEU A 147 7.26 1.38 14.82
C LEU A 147 8.14 1.73 16.04
N GLU A 148 8.58 0.74 16.82
CA GLU A 148 9.19 0.94 18.14
C GLU A 148 10.72 1.00 18.10
N HIS A 149 11.37 0.80 16.94
CA HIS A 149 12.84 0.63 16.90
C HIS A 149 13.61 1.51 15.90
N HIS A 150 12.98 2.50 15.25
CA HIS A 150 13.68 3.37 14.28
C HIS A 150 13.89 4.82 14.72
N PHE A 151 13.64 5.16 15.98
CA PHE A 151 14.25 6.37 16.57
C PHE A 151 15.60 6.00 17.19
N GLY A 152 16.59 5.74 16.33
CA GLY A 152 17.98 5.90 16.74
C GLY A 152 18.23 7.40 16.98
N PRO A 153 19.00 7.79 18.01
CA PRO A 153 19.33 9.19 18.22
C PRO A 153 20.08 9.73 16.99
N ASP A 154 19.75 10.95 16.55
CA ASP A 154 20.47 11.71 15.54
C ASP A 154 21.99 11.58 15.72
N PRO A 155 22.76 11.11 14.72
CA PRO A 155 24.20 11.24 14.73
C PRO A 155 24.55 12.53 13.99
N ASP A 156 24.24 13.70 14.55
CA ASP A 156 25.04 14.91 14.33
C ASP A 156 24.51 16.11 15.13
N GLY A 157 25.20 16.40 16.23
CA GLY A 157 25.03 17.66 16.95
C GLY A 157 25.58 17.65 18.36
N GLY A 158 26.89 17.83 18.53
CA GLY A 158 27.43 18.28 19.82
C GLY A 158 28.83 17.84 20.19
N ASN A 159 29.79 18.66 19.80
CA ASN A 159 31.19 18.66 20.23
C ASN A 159 31.35 18.97 21.74
N GLY A 160 32.29 18.30 22.41
CA GLY A 160 32.79 18.60 23.76
C GLY A 160 32.58 17.44 24.75
N GLY A 161 33.57 16.91 25.45
CA GLY A 161 34.97 17.21 25.62
C GLY A 161 35.52 16.13 26.55
N GLY A 162 36.78 15.73 26.35
CA GLY A 162 37.44 14.76 27.23
C GLY A 162 37.58 15.32 28.66
N HIS A 163 37.47 14.42 29.65
CA HIS A 163 38.21 14.55 30.89
C HIS A 163 38.71 13.18 31.30
N ASP A 164 39.99 13.00 30.99
CA ASP A 164 40.95 12.20 31.70
C ASP A 164 41.03 12.70 33.15
N HIS A 165 40.85 11.82 34.13
CA HIS A 165 41.27 12.06 35.51
C HIS A 165 41.73 10.75 36.12
N GLY A 166 43.03 10.50 35.95
CA GLY A 166 43.80 9.75 36.92
C GLY A 166 43.72 10.40 38.31
N GLY A 167 43.66 9.57 39.33
CA GLY A 167 43.73 9.95 40.73
C GLY A 167 44.41 8.84 41.52
N GLU A 168 45.74 8.88 41.56
CA GLU A 168 46.53 8.18 42.55
C GLU A 168 46.09 8.62 43.96
N HIS A 169 45.92 7.66 44.87
CA HIS A 169 46.02 7.93 46.31
C HIS A 169 46.76 6.76 46.96
N ARG A 170 48.06 6.98 47.19
CA ARG A 170 48.90 6.26 48.15
C ARG A 170 48.90 7.00 49.50
N ASP A 171 49.30 6.24 50.51
CA ASP A 171 49.71 6.60 51.88
C ASP A 171 48.56 6.81 52.90
N GLY A 172 48.55 6.19 54.10
CA GLY A 172 49.46 5.29 54.81
C GLY A 172 48.97 5.10 56.26
N ARG A 173 49.20 3.88 56.82
CA ARG A 173 49.35 3.41 58.23
C ARG A 173 48.70 4.14 59.43
N PRO A 174 48.35 3.40 60.50
CA PRO A 174 49.33 2.92 61.51
C PRO A 174 49.72 1.45 61.37
#